data_AF-A0A819V6R1-F1
#
_entry.id   AF-A0A819V6R1-F1
#
_cell.length_a   1.000
_cell.length_b   1.000
_cell.length_c   1.000
_cell.angle_alpha   90.00
_cell.angle_beta   90.00
_cell.angle_gamma   90.00
#
_symmetry.space_group_name_H-M   'P 1'
#
loop_
_entity.id
_entity.type
_entity.pdbx_description
1 polymer ?
#
loop_
_entity_poly.entity_id
_entity_poly.type
_entity_poly.pdbx_seq_one_letter_code
_entity_poly.pdbx_strand_id
1 'polypeptide(L)'
;MRYLRLRLRSSILLSITIFVIVFITLHVLIWSTNEFELLEKTPEPVPKPPVAISFLSALDQPNIYDLKASQSHTLNKHSSYITSHRIHELFQLVRTTRNNQLKSNSINSTWSFGKFIPKKESSHNNNTKTNVDTVDSVTMKEKNHKLQFNITTTAKIMNEQDKIQLRHFIHYTLTKWKTDHENDKYVNLADIMHDGLAQDEPELNTTWFKYIKTVTNSHVYNPNTPEFKHLLNHLQNGKISEASEMSQGTQIKVILNLPNGFQGLLKPYRVPRNYQTQPDHFYFSDIERHHAEIAAFHVDKILGFNRVPPLIGRLLNITSDIRDKATEELAKTFFISPANNTCFRGHCSYYCDTSHAICGKPGDQLEGSVQVLLPRPPEVDWQKISHPYRRSYSATRTAQWETNENYCYEHVMIDEDYHNRLLLDMMDLAAFDFLIGNLDRHHMMRISAFGINTALVHLDNGRSFGRYDTDDLSILAPIRQCCFFRYSTFARLYRVYNKGLSKLVSDSLNTTELLQMILVNEHLIAIDRRLEILFSQIDICIKTYTVQGVMIDDGID
;
A
#
# COMPACT_ATOMS: atom_id res chain seq x y z
N MET A 1 -12.02 65.77 -24.07
CA MET A 1 -11.50 64.86 -25.13
C MET A 1 -10.70 63.64 -24.64
N ARG A 2 -9.95 63.68 -23.51
CA ARG A 2 -9.26 62.47 -22.98
C ARG A 2 -10.19 61.38 -22.44
N TYR A 3 -11.35 61.73 -21.88
CA TYR A 3 -12.32 60.77 -21.32
C TYR A 3 -13.09 59.98 -22.41
N LEU A 4 -13.34 60.57 -23.59
CA LEU A 4 -13.96 59.87 -24.72
C LEU A 4 -13.02 58.81 -25.35
N ARG A 5 -11.70 59.03 -25.35
CA ARG A 5 -10.72 58.09 -25.93
C ARG A 5 -10.56 56.81 -25.10
N LEU A 6 -10.84 56.84 -23.80
CA LEU A 6 -10.77 55.66 -22.92
C LEU A 6 -12.02 54.76 -23.04
N ARG A 7 -13.21 55.35 -23.24
CA ARG A 7 -14.46 54.57 -23.42
C ARG A 7 -14.55 53.85 -24.77
N LEU A 8 -14.00 54.46 -25.83
CA LEU A 8 -13.94 53.86 -27.17
C LEU A 8 -12.94 52.68 -27.25
N ARG A 9 -11.82 52.71 -26.52
CA ARG A 9 -10.86 51.59 -26.48
C ARG A 9 -11.41 50.36 -25.75
N SER A 10 -12.21 50.54 -24.70
CA SER A 10 -12.85 49.43 -23.97
C SER A 10 -13.92 48.72 -24.80
N SER A 11 -14.71 49.48 -25.57
CA SER A 11 -15.78 48.90 -26.42
C SER A 11 -15.22 48.12 -27.61
N ILE A 12 -14.11 48.60 -28.20
CA ILE A 12 -13.43 47.91 -29.31
C ILE A 12 -12.76 46.62 -28.80
N LEU A 13 -12.09 46.66 -27.64
CA LEU A 13 -11.51 45.45 -27.05
C LEU A 13 -12.60 44.40 -26.74
N LEU A 14 -13.74 44.82 -26.18
CA LEU A 14 -14.84 43.92 -25.87
C LEU A 14 -15.42 43.27 -27.14
N SER A 15 -15.62 44.04 -28.21
CA SER A 15 -16.07 43.47 -29.49
C SER A 15 -15.06 42.49 -30.10
N ILE A 16 -13.76 42.77 -30.01
CA ILE A 16 -12.71 41.85 -30.50
C ILE A 16 -12.73 40.55 -29.70
N THR A 17 -12.84 40.62 -28.37
CA THR A 17 -12.88 39.44 -27.50
C THR A 17 -14.11 38.58 -27.80
N ILE A 18 -15.29 39.19 -27.98
CA ILE A 18 -16.52 38.47 -28.35
C ILE A 18 -16.35 37.80 -29.72
N PHE A 19 -15.76 38.50 -30.69
CA PHE A 19 -15.55 37.94 -32.02
C PHE A 19 -14.60 36.72 -32.01
N VAL A 20 -13.53 36.78 -31.20
CA VAL A 20 -12.59 35.65 -31.03
C VAL A 20 -13.28 34.47 -30.37
N ILE A 21 -14.09 34.68 -29.34
CA ILE A 21 -14.83 33.60 -28.66
C ILE A 21 -15.82 32.94 -29.63
N VAL A 22 -16.59 33.73 -30.38
CA VAL A 22 -17.53 33.20 -31.39
C VAL A 22 -16.80 32.43 -32.49
N PHE A 23 -15.64 32.93 -32.93
CA PHE A 23 -14.86 32.25 -33.96
C PHE A 23 -14.31 30.90 -33.47
N ILE A 24 -13.81 30.85 -32.22
CA ILE A 24 -13.32 29.60 -31.60
C ILE A 24 -14.46 28.61 -31.40
N THR A 25 -15.63 29.04 -30.90
CA THR A 25 -16.76 28.13 -30.69
C THR A 25 -17.31 27.60 -32.01
N LEU A 26 -17.37 28.43 -33.06
CA LEU A 26 -17.75 27.98 -34.41
C LEU A 26 -16.73 26.99 -34.97
N HIS A 27 -15.43 27.21 -34.74
CA HIS A 27 -14.39 26.30 -35.21
C HIS A 27 -14.46 24.93 -34.51
N VAL A 28 -14.71 24.91 -33.19
CA VAL A 28 -14.89 23.67 -32.41
C VAL A 28 -16.14 22.91 -32.86
N LEU A 29 -17.25 23.60 -33.14
CA LEU A 29 -18.46 23.00 -33.68
C LEU A 29 -18.26 22.41 -35.09
N ILE A 30 -17.56 23.11 -35.97
CA ILE A 30 -17.25 22.61 -37.32
C ILE A 30 -16.30 21.41 -37.26
N TRP A 31 -15.35 21.41 -36.33
CA TRP A 31 -14.41 20.31 -36.15
C TRP A 31 -15.11 19.06 -35.58
N SER A 32 -16.03 19.22 -34.62
CA SER A 32 -16.79 18.09 -34.06
C SER A 32 -17.77 17.48 -35.05
N THR A 33 -18.37 18.28 -35.94
CA THR A 33 -19.26 17.75 -37.00
C THR A 33 -18.49 16.97 -38.07
N ASN A 34 -17.27 17.41 -38.41
CA ASN A 34 -16.43 16.68 -39.37
C ASN A 34 -15.85 15.38 -38.80
N GLU A 35 -15.61 15.29 -37.48
CA GLU A 35 -15.19 14.05 -36.82
C GLU A 35 -16.33 13.01 -36.76
N PHE A 36 -17.58 13.47 -36.64
CA PHE A 36 -18.76 12.59 -36.65
C PHE A 36 -19.08 12.02 -38.05
N GLU A 37 -18.92 12.80 -39.13
CA GLU A 37 -19.17 12.29 -40.50
C GLU A 37 -18.08 11.32 -41.02
N LEU A 38 -16.88 11.29 -40.42
CA LEU A 38 -15.81 10.36 -40.78
C LEU A 38 -15.94 8.97 -40.12
N LEU A 39 -16.76 8.83 -39.07
CA LEU A 39 -17.01 7.56 -38.40
C LEU A 39 -18.19 6.76 -39.01
N GLU A 40 -18.98 7.36 -39.90
CA GLU A 40 -20.21 6.74 -40.43
C GLU A 40 -20.04 6.04 -41.79
N LYS A 41 -18.83 5.98 -42.36
CA LYS A 41 -18.60 5.51 -43.74
C LYS A 41 -17.75 4.25 -43.95
N THR A 42 -17.53 3.43 -42.93
CA THR A 42 -16.89 2.11 -43.12
C THR A 42 -17.78 0.97 -42.61
N PRO A 43 -18.47 0.23 -43.50
CA PRO A 43 -19.19 -0.97 -43.08
C PRO A 43 -18.20 -2.14 -42.98
N GLU A 44 -17.86 -2.53 -41.74
CA GLU A 44 -17.24 -3.84 -41.50
C GLU A 44 -18.26 -4.97 -41.74
N PRO A 45 -17.83 -6.12 -42.31
CA PRO A 45 -18.74 -7.24 -42.58
C PRO A 45 -19.17 -7.91 -41.27
N VAL A 46 -20.48 -7.96 -41.04
CA VAL A 46 -21.11 -8.67 -39.91
C VAL A 46 -20.72 -10.16 -39.96
N PRO A 47 -20.07 -10.72 -38.93
CA PRO A 47 -19.78 -12.14 -38.90
C PRO A 47 -21.09 -12.91 -38.72
N LYS A 48 -21.35 -13.87 -39.62
CA LYS A 48 -22.49 -14.78 -39.51
C LYS A 48 -22.44 -15.49 -38.15
N PRO A 49 -23.57 -15.59 -37.41
CA PRO A 49 -23.59 -16.34 -36.16
C PRO A 49 -23.24 -17.81 -36.44
N PRO A 50 -22.42 -18.45 -35.59
CA PRO A 50 -22.12 -19.86 -35.76
C PRO A 50 -23.41 -20.68 -35.62
N VAL A 51 -23.52 -21.71 -36.46
CA VAL A 51 -24.63 -22.67 -36.47
C VAL A 51 -24.81 -23.24 -35.06
N ALA A 52 -26.04 -23.21 -34.54
CA ALA A 52 -26.37 -23.68 -33.21
C ALA A 52 -25.95 -25.15 -33.02
N ILE A 53 -24.93 -25.38 -32.21
CA ILE A 53 -24.52 -26.70 -31.75
C ILE A 53 -25.50 -27.11 -30.65
N SER A 54 -26.08 -28.30 -30.74
CA SER A 54 -27.03 -28.78 -29.73
C SER A 54 -26.37 -28.87 -28.35
N PHE A 55 -27.11 -28.52 -27.30
CA PHE A 55 -26.66 -28.55 -25.91
C PHE A 55 -26.07 -29.91 -25.50
N LEU A 56 -26.54 -31.00 -26.11
CA LEU A 56 -26.07 -32.36 -25.84
C LEU A 56 -24.73 -32.70 -26.52
N SER A 57 -24.39 -32.06 -27.64
CA SER A 57 -23.10 -32.27 -28.33
C SER A 57 -21.93 -31.48 -27.72
N ALA A 58 -22.21 -30.56 -26.78
CA ALA A 58 -21.18 -29.77 -26.09
C ALA A 58 -20.62 -30.44 -24.82
N LEU A 59 -21.27 -31.51 -24.34
CA LEU A 59 -20.86 -32.21 -23.11
C LEU A 59 -19.82 -33.32 -23.34
N ASP A 60 -19.64 -33.78 -24.58
CA ASP A 60 -18.80 -34.94 -24.93
C ASP A 60 -17.53 -34.59 -25.73
N GLN A 61 -17.16 -33.31 -25.87
CA GLN A 61 -15.90 -32.94 -26.49
C GLN A 61 -14.79 -32.72 -25.45
N PRO A 62 -13.63 -33.41 -25.55
CA PRO A 62 -12.45 -33.05 -24.78
C PRO A 62 -12.07 -31.61 -25.13
N ASN A 63 -11.88 -30.80 -24.09
CA ASN A 63 -11.72 -29.35 -24.17
C ASN A 63 -10.54 -28.99 -25.10
N ILE A 64 -10.84 -28.49 -26.30
CA ILE A 64 -9.88 -28.19 -27.37
C ILE A 64 -9.05 -26.91 -27.12
N TYR A 65 -9.29 -26.20 -26.01
CA TYR A 65 -8.52 -25.02 -25.61
C TYR A 65 -7.42 -25.28 -24.57
N ASP A 66 -7.06 -26.54 -24.33
CA ASP A 66 -5.85 -26.90 -23.57
C ASP A 66 -4.58 -26.75 -24.42
N LEU A 67 -4.37 -25.54 -24.94
CA LEU A 67 -3.16 -25.15 -25.66
C LEU A 67 -2.54 -23.94 -24.97
N LYS A 68 -1.63 -24.24 -24.05
CA LYS A 68 -0.63 -23.33 -23.47
C LYS A 68 -1.20 -22.19 -22.61
N ALA A 69 -2.06 -22.54 -21.65
CA ALA A 69 -1.81 -21.98 -20.32
C ALA A 69 -0.40 -22.44 -19.96
N SER A 70 0.55 -21.51 -19.92
CA SER A 70 1.92 -21.76 -19.47
C SER A 70 1.85 -22.70 -18.31
N GLN A 71 2.52 -23.86 -18.42
CA GLN A 71 2.67 -24.87 -17.38
C GLN A 71 2.33 -24.24 -16.03
N SER A 72 1.07 -24.43 -15.62
CA SER A 72 0.79 -24.63 -14.22
C SER A 72 1.81 -25.69 -13.89
N HIS A 73 2.89 -25.28 -13.22
CA HIS A 73 3.54 -26.18 -12.33
C HIS A 73 2.38 -26.63 -11.45
N THR A 74 1.76 -27.76 -11.83
CA THR A 74 1.44 -28.81 -10.88
C THR A 74 2.67 -28.83 -10.01
N LEU A 75 2.58 -28.07 -8.92
CA LEU A 75 3.53 -28.09 -7.84
C LEU A 75 3.73 -29.57 -7.65
N ASN A 76 4.92 -30.03 -8.02
CA ASN A 76 5.38 -31.33 -7.60
C ASN A 76 4.96 -31.40 -6.14
N LYS A 77 4.23 -32.45 -5.79
CA LYS A 77 3.77 -32.78 -4.43
C LYS A 77 4.96 -33.08 -3.48
N HIS A 78 6.08 -32.42 -3.74
CA HIS A 78 7.29 -32.27 -2.95
C HIS A 78 7.45 -30.78 -2.60
N SER A 79 6.46 -30.20 -1.92
CA SER A 79 6.76 -29.05 -1.06
C SER A 79 7.53 -29.63 0.12
N SER A 80 8.84 -29.40 0.18
CA SER A 80 9.58 -29.59 1.43
C SER A 80 9.10 -28.49 2.39
N TYR A 81 7.95 -28.70 3.03
CA TYR A 81 7.52 -27.83 4.11
C TYR A 81 8.65 -27.82 5.14
N ILE A 82 9.15 -26.61 5.44
CA ILE A 82 10.17 -26.43 6.45
C ILE A 82 9.62 -27.02 7.76
N THR A 83 10.36 -27.97 8.34
CA THR A 83 9.85 -28.64 9.54
C THR A 83 9.85 -27.67 10.72
N SER A 84 8.96 -27.88 11.69
CA SER A 84 8.95 -27.10 12.93
C SER A 84 10.30 -27.13 13.64
N HIS A 85 10.99 -28.28 13.56
CA HIS A 85 12.37 -28.43 14.03
C HIS A 85 13.34 -27.50 13.30
N ARG A 86 13.28 -27.43 11.97
CA ARG A 86 14.13 -26.54 11.17
C ARG A 86 13.84 -25.07 11.43
N ILE A 87 12.58 -24.67 11.63
CA ILE A 87 12.23 -23.29 12.04
C ILE A 87 12.88 -22.96 13.38
N HIS A 88 12.83 -23.88 14.36
CA HIS A 88 13.48 -23.69 15.65
C HIS A 88 15.01 -23.54 15.52
N GLU A 89 15.66 -24.44 14.77
CA GLU A 89 17.10 -24.35 14.49
C GLU A 89 17.47 -23.02 13.83
N LEU A 90 16.69 -22.59 12.84
CA LEU A 90 16.90 -21.33 12.14
C LEU A 90 16.85 -20.15 13.11
N PHE A 91 15.86 -20.15 14.02
CA PHE A 91 15.76 -19.11 15.04
C PHE A 91 16.98 -19.11 15.98
N GLN A 92 17.41 -20.27 16.47
CA GLN A 92 18.60 -20.36 17.33
C GLN A 92 19.89 -19.94 16.60
N LEU A 93 20.02 -20.30 15.32
CA LEU A 93 21.14 -19.91 14.47
C LEU A 93 21.20 -18.38 14.33
N VAL A 94 20.08 -17.75 13.99
CA VAL A 94 20.00 -16.29 13.84
C VAL A 94 20.29 -15.57 15.17
N ARG A 95 19.66 -16.03 16.26
CA ARG A 95 19.84 -15.45 17.60
C ARG A 95 21.28 -15.59 18.11
N THR A 96 21.88 -16.76 17.99
CA THR A 96 23.27 -17.00 18.42
C THR A 96 24.25 -16.16 17.61
N THR A 97 24.04 -16.06 16.30
CA THR A 97 24.88 -15.24 15.42
C THR A 97 24.84 -13.77 15.84
N ARG A 98 23.64 -13.21 16.05
CA ARG A 98 23.47 -11.83 16.55
C ARG A 98 24.18 -11.62 17.88
N ASN A 99 23.98 -12.52 18.85
CA ASN A 99 24.62 -12.41 20.17
C ASN A 99 26.15 -12.45 20.09
N ASN A 100 26.72 -13.24 19.18
CA ASN A 100 28.17 -13.29 18.97
C ASN A 100 28.69 -12.00 18.33
N GLN A 101 27.95 -11.40 17.40
CA GLN A 101 28.31 -10.09 16.82
C GLN A 101 28.28 -8.97 17.86
N LEU A 102 27.27 -8.96 18.74
CA LEU A 102 27.19 -7.98 19.84
C LEU A 102 28.35 -8.13 20.83
N LYS A 103 28.83 -9.36 21.08
CA LYS A 103 29.96 -9.62 21.99
C LYS A 103 31.32 -9.26 21.39
N SER A 104 31.49 -9.32 20.07
CA SER A 104 32.81 -9.18 19.45
C SER A 104 33.31 -7.72 19.36
N ASN A 105 32.49 -6.70 19.67
CA ASN A 105 32.82 -5.25 19.61
C ASN A 105 33.53 -4.77 18.32
N SER A 106 33.64 -5.60 17.29
CA SER A 106 34.44 -5.35 16.10
C SER A 106 33.53 -5.26 14.87
N ILE A 107 32.99 -4.08 14.62
CA ILE A 107 32.80 -3.69 13.23
C ILE A 107 34.21 -3.34 12.75
N ASN A 108 34.92 -4.34 12.17
CA ASN A 108 36.15 -4.07 11.43
C ASN A 108 35.77 -3.19 10.24
N SER A 109 35.82 -1.88 10.41
CA SER A 109 35.65 -0.90 9.34
C SER A 109 36.97 -0.66 8.63
N THR A 110 37.54 -1.70 8.03
CA THR A 110 38.58 -1.56 7.00
C THR A 110 38.04 -2.09 5.69
N TRP A 111 37.07 -1.37 5.14
CA TRP A 111 36.50 -1.66 3.82
C TRP A 111 36.78 -0.48 2.91
N SER A 112 37.72 -0.67 1.98
CA SER A 112 38.11 0.35 1.00
C SER A 112 37.11 0.39 -0.16
N PHE A 113 36.18 1.34 -0.10
CA PHE A 113 35.36 1.72 -1.25
C PHE A 113 36.21 2.51 -2.24
N GLY A 114 36.75 1.83 -3.26
CA GLY A 114 37.56 2.45 -4.31
C GLY A 114 36.93 2.50 -5.71
N LYS A 115 35.75 1.90 -5.94
CA LYS A 115 35.22 1.71 -7.32
C LYS A 115 33.82 2.26 -7.63
N PHE A 116 33.07 2.72 -6.63
CA PHE A 116 31.69 3.21 -6.84
C PHE A 116 31.46 4.65 -6.34
N ILE A 117 32.51 5.36 -5.94
CA ILE A 117 32.46 6.80 -5.69
C ILE A 117 33.03 7.50 -6.93
N PRO A 118 32.26 8.31 -7.68
CA PRO A 118 32.84 9.13 -8.75
C PRO A 118 33.87 10.07 -8.15
N LYS A 119 35.12 10.02 -8.64
CA LYS A 119 36.09 11.09 -8.38
C LYS A 119 35.53 12.38 -9.00
N LYS A 120 35.54 13.45 -8.22
CA LYS A 120 35.23 14.80 -8.69
C LYS A 120 36.34 15.22 -9.66
N GLU A 121 36.15 15.01 -10.96
CA GLU A 121 37.05 15.57 -11.96
C GLU A 121 36.81 17.09 -12.04
N SER A 122 37.76 17.84 -11.47
CA SER A 122 37.92 19.26 -11.76
C SER A 122 38.33 19.39 -13.22
N SER A 123 37.41 19.81 -14.08
CA SER A 123 37.76 20.28 -15.42
C SER A 123 38.59 21.56 -15.28
N HIS A 124 39.91 21.43 -15.38
CA HIS A 124 40.79 22.54 -15.70
C HIS A 124 40.45 23.02 -17.12
N ASN A 125 39.75 24.14 -17.21
CA ASN A 125 39.71 24.92 -18.42
C ASN A 125 40.86 25.93 -18.38
N ASN A 126 41.90 25.67 -19.17
CA ASN A 126 42.91 26.66 -19.48
C ASN A 126 42.31 27.72 -20.41
N ASN A 127 42.22 28.96 -19.94
CA ASN A 127 42.50 30.15 -20.77
C ASN A 127 42.79 31.38 -19.90
N THR A 128 44.07 31.72 -19.88
CA THR A 128 44.77 32.99 -19.62
C THR A 128 43.97 34.30 -19.38
N LYS A 129 44.24 35.00 -18.27
CA LYS A 129 45.03 36.26 -18.19
C LYS A 129 45.04 36.90 -16.77
N THR A 130 46.25 37.00 -16.21
CA THR A 130 46.89 38.05 -15.37
C THR A 130 46.11 39.01 -14.44
N ASN A 131 46.66 39.09 -13.21
CA ASN A 131 46.87 40.21 -12.27
C ASN A 131 45.95 40.44 -11.04
N VAL A 132 46.51 40.07 -9.87
CA VAL A 132 46.88 40.90 -8.69
C VAL A 132 45.78 41.59 -7.83
N ASP A 133 45.95 41.37 -6.52
CA ASP A 133 45.52 42.11 -5.30
C ASP A 133 44.20 41.79 -4.55
N THR A 134 44.43 41.31 -3.31
CA THR A 134 43.77 41.50 -1.99
C THR A 134 42.25 41.66 -1.81
N VAL A 135 41.72 40.76 -0.96
CA VAL A 135 40.76 40.92 0.17
C VAL A 135 39.42 41.64 -0.09
N ASP A 136 38.30 40.90 -0.02
CA ASP A 136 37.21 41.14 0.97
C ASP A 136 36.02 40.16 0.85
N SER A 137 35.64 39.60 2.00
CA SER A 137 34.29 39.31 2.54
C SER A 137 33.15 38.62 1.74
N VAL A 138 32.58 37.58 2.40
CA VAL A 138 31.15 37.21 2.48
C VAL A 138 30.46 36.56 1.26
N THR A 139 30.04 35.28 1.37
CA THR A 139 28.69 34.83 1.79
C THR A 139 28.58 33.30 1.67
N MET A 140 28.15 32.60 2.73
CA MET A 140 27.67 31.22 2.60
C MET A 140 26.30 31.21 1.90
N LYS A 141 26.18 30.41 0.84
CA LYS A 141 24.90 29.87 0.38
C LYS A 141 25.04 28.37 0.27
N GLU A 142 24.43 27.66 1.20
CA GLU A 142 24.14 26.24 1.08
C GLU A 142 23.33 26.00 -0.19
N LYS A 143 23.87 25.16 -1.08
CA LYS A 143 23.09 24.49 -2.13
C LYS A 143 23.27 23.00 -1.94
N ASN A 144 22.13 22.35 -1.68
CA ASN A 144 21.89 20.91 -1.78
C ASN A 144 22.67 20.30 -2.96
N HIS A 145 23.66 19.48 -2.66
CA HIS A 145 24.26 18.59 -3.64
C HIS A 145 23.66 17.20 -3.44
N LYS A 146 22.67 16.86 -4.28
CA LYS A 146 22.34 15.46 -4.59
C LYS A 146 23.61 14.80 -5.13
N LEU A 147 24.08 13.73 -4.50
CA LEU A 147 24.93 12.79 -5.20
C LEU A 147 24.06 12.16 -6.31
N GLN A 148 24.54 12.20 -7.53
CA GLN A 148 23.86 11.63 -8.68
C GLN A 148 24.76 10.51 -9.19
N PHE A 149 24.28 9.28 -9.08
CA PHE A 149 24.98 8.11 -9.57
C PHE A 149 24.90 8.09 -11.10
N ASN A 150 25.91 8.62 -11.79
CA ASN A 150 26.05 8.48 -13.24
C ASN A 150 26.65 7.10 -13.56
N ILE A 151 25.82 6.06 -13.57
CA ILE A 151 26.15 4.83 -14.29
C ILE A 151 25.98 5.15 -15.77
N THR A 152 27.09 5.24 -16.48
CA THR A 152 27.10 5.37 -17.93
C THR A 152 26.36 4.17 -18.53
N THR A 153 25.30 4.50 -19.29
CA THR A 153 24.33 3.57 -19.86
C THR A 153 24.96 2.73 -20.96
N THR A 154 25.73 1.74 -20.57
CA THR A 154 25.78 0.45 -21.27
C THR A 154 25.31 -0.55 -20.23
N ALA A 155 24.24 -1.29 -20.54
CA ALA A 155 23.67 -2.30 -19.66
C ALA A 155 24.69 -3.41 -19.44
N LYS A 156 25.65 -3.16 -18.55
CA LYS A 156 26.58 -4.17 -18.09
C LYS A 156 25.80 -4.98 -17.07
N ILE A 157 25.37 -6.17 -17.50
CA ILE A 157 24.82 -7.19 -16.60
C ILE A 157 25.77 -7.28 -15.40
N MET A 158 25.24 -7.01 -14.20
CA MET A 158 26.04 -7.06 -12.98
C MET A 158 26.59 -8.48 -12.83
N ASN A 159 27.92 -8.61 -12.77
CA ASN A 159 28.53 -9.90 -12.47
C ASN A 159 28.37 -10.20 -10.97
N GLU A 160 28.66 -11.44 -10.56
CA GLU A 160 28.50 -11.86 -9.17
C GLU A 160 29.35 -11.05 -8.18
N GLN A 161 30.53 -10.58 -8.58
CA GLN A 161 31.36 -9.72 -7.73
C GLN A 161 30.73 -8.34 -7.52
N ASP A 162 30.13 -7.76 -8.56
CA ASP A 162 29.40 -6.49 -8.48
C ASP A 162 28.20 -6.65 -7.53
N LYS A 163 27.47 -7.77 -7.60
CA LYS A 163 26.35 -8.08 -6.70
C LYS A 163 26.80 -8.19 -5.25
N ILE A 164 27.88 -8.93 -4.97
CA ILE A 164 28.45 -9.05 -3.62
C ILE A 164 28.82 -7.66 -3.06
N GLN A 165 29.49 -6.83 -3.87
CA GLN A 165 29.87 -5.48 -3.46
C GLN A 165 28.65 -4.59 -3.18
N LEU A 166 27.62 -4.65 -4.03
CA LEU A 166 26.39 -3.91 -3.82
C LEU A 166 25.69 -4.35 -2.52
N ARG A 167 25.57 -5.66 -2.26
CA ARG A 167 25.00 -6.13 -0.98
C ARG A 167 25.75 -5.59 0.23
N HIS A 168 27.10 -5.63 0.20
CA HIS A 168 27.92 -5.11 1.28
C HIS A 168 27.69 -3.61 1.48
N PHE A 169 27.55 -2.86 0.39
CA PHE A 169 27.20 -1.45 0.45
C PHE A 169 25.83 -1.22 1.10
N ILE A 170 24.80 -1.97 0.72
CA ILE A 170 23.47 -1.86 1.34
C ILE A 170 23.49 -2.23 2.82
N HIS A 171 24.22 -3.28 3.20
CA HIS A 171 24.45 -3.61 4.61
C HIS A 171 25.07 -2.44 5.38
N TYR A 172 26.09 -1.82 4.80
CA TYR A 172 26.75 -0.65 5.40
C TYR A 172 25.80 0.53 5.52
N THR A 173 25.03 0.87 4.48
CA THR A 173 24.10 2.02 4.53
C THR A 173 22.99 1.79 5.54
N LEU A 174 22.44 0.58 5.65
CA LEU A 174 21.43 0.25 6.65
C LEU A 174 21.98 0.30 8.08
N THR A 175 23.21 -0.20 8.28
CA THR A 175 23.88 -0.12 9.58
C THR A 175 24.16 1.33 9.97
N LYS A 176 24.68 2.13 9.03
CA LYS A 176 24.93 3.55 9.24
C LYS A 176 23.63 4.30 9.53
N TRP A 177 22.59 4.09 8.72
CA TRP A 177 21.27 4.67 8.93
C TRP A 177 20.76 4.35 10.34
N LYS A 178 20.87 3.10 10.79
CA LYS A 178 20.50 2.73 12.17
C LYS A 178 21.29 3.53 13.20
N THR A 179 22.62 3.58 13.11
CA THR A 179 23.47 4.32 14.05
C THR A 179 23.13 5.81 14.07
N ASP A 180 22.92 6.41 12.90
CA ASP A 180 22.59 7.84 12.77
C ASP A 180 21.24 8.18 13.43
N HIS A 181 20.32 7.21 13.54
CA HIS A 181 18.96 7.40 14.06
C HIS A 181 18.69 6.60 15.36
N GLU A 182 19.73 6.10 16.04
CA GLU A 182 19.57 5.28 17.26
C GLU A 182 18.98 6.09 18.43
N ASN A 183 19.19 7.41 18.41
CA ASN A 183 18.74 8.36 19.43
C ASN A 183 17.54 9.20 18.96
N ASP A 184 16.93 8.86 17.82
CA ASP A 184 15.75 9.56 17.34
C ASP A 184 14.62 9.46 18.36
N LYS A 185 14.02 10.61 18.68
CA LYS A 185 12.85 10.65 19.56
C LYS A 185 11.61 10.21 18.80
N TYR A 186 10.71 9.52 19.49
CA TYR A 186 9.35 9.34 19.01
C TYR A 186 8.67 10.71 18.99
N VAL A 187 8.36 11.18 17.79
CA VAL A 187 7.55 12.38 17.58
C VAL A 187 6.12 11.92 17.38
N ASN A 188 5.18 12.50 18.12
CA ASN A 188 3.76 12.23 17.89
C ASN A 188 3.17 13.18 16.85
N LEU A 189 2.13 12.73 16.15
CA LEU A 189 1.53 13.49 15.05
C LEU A 189 0.86 14.77 15.55
N ALA A 190 0.28 14.74 16.75
CA ALA A 190 -0.39 15.88 17.33
C ALA A 190 0.57 17.08 17.55
N ASP A 191 1.81 16.83 18.00
CA ASP A 191 2.81 17.88 18.18
C ASP A 191 3.16 18.55 16.84
N ILE A 192 3.26 17.78 15.76
CA ILE A 192 3.53 18.32 14.42
C ILE A 192 2.33 19.12 13.89
N MET A 193 1.11 18.64 14.15
CA MET A 193 -0.12 19.35 13.79
C MET A 193 -0.27 20.65 14.59
N HIS A 194 0.22 20.71 15.83
CA HIS A 194 0.15 21.90 16.67
C HIS A 194 1.04 23.06 16.26
N ASP A 195 2.20 22.77 15.67
CA ASP A 195 3.06 23.83 15.14
C ASP A 195 2.42 24.55 13.93
N GLY A 196 1.34 24.01 13.35
CA GLY A 196 0.60 24.58 12.21
C GLY A 196 -0.85 25.02 12.49
N LEU A 197 -1.44 24.71 13.65
CA LEU A 197 -2.84 25.03 13.96
C LEU A 197 -2.91 26.06 15.09
N ALA A 198 -3.53 27.20 14.77
CA ALA A 198 -3.75 28.31 15.69
C ALA A 198 -4.46 27.86 16.99
N GLN A 199 -4.16 28.58 18.07
CA GLN A 199 -4.58 28.31 19.45
C GLN A 199 -6.10 28.35 19.69
N ASP A 200 -6.82 27.29 19.32
CA ASP A 200 -8.17 27.07 19.84
C ASP A 200 -8.13 25.92 20.89
N GLU A 201 -7.97 26.30 22.16
CA GLU A 201 -7.92 25.40 23.32
C GLU A 201 -9.08 24.36 23.45
N PRO A 202 -10.31 24.56 22.92
CA PRO A 202 -11.39 23.56 23.05
C PRO A 202 -11.14 22.25 22.28
N GLU A 203 -10.35 22.26 21.20
CA GLU A 203 -10.12 21.07 20.35
C GLU A 203 -9.09 20.08 20.94
N LEU A 204 -8.22 20.59 21.84
CA LEU A 204 -7.14 19.86 22.53
C LEU A 204 -7.60 18.76 23.49
N ASN A 205 -8.88 18.70 23.86
CA ASN A 205 -9.40 17.72 24.82
C ASN A 205 -10.34 16.68 24.15
N THR A 206 -10.51 16.75 22.83
CA THR A 206 -11.32 15.76 22.10
C THR A 206 -10.67 14.37 22.16
N THR A 207 -11.51 13.33 22.14
CA THR A 207 -11.02 11.94 22.12
C THR A 207 -10.24 11.65 20.82
N TRP A 208 -10.61 12.31 19.72
CA TRP A 208 -9.83 12.29 18.47
C TRP A 208 -8.41 12.79 18.69
N PHE A 209 -8.27 13.94 19.34
CA PHE A 209 -6.97 14.57 19.52
C PHE A 209 -6.07 13.74 20.44
N LYS A 210 -6.66 13.15 21.49
CA LYS A 210 -5.99 12.18 22.37
C LYS A 210 -5.51 10.94 21.60
N TYR A 211 -6.27 10.46 20.62
CA TYR A 211 -5.81 9.37 19.75
C TYR A 211 -4.65 9.81 18.84
N ILE A 212 -4.73 10.98 18.21
CA ILE A 212 -3.67 11.47 17.32
C ILE A 212 -2.34 11.69 18.05
N LYS A 213 -2.37 12.05 19.34
CA LYS A 213 -1.19 12.03 20.23
C LYS A 213 -0.51 10.66 20.36
N THR A 214 -1.19 9.57 20.04
CA THR A 214 -0.63 8.20 20.05
C THR A 214 -0.06 7.77 18.69
N VAL A 215 -0.32 8.52 17.62
CA VAL A 215 0.27 8.27 16.29
C VAL A 215 1.69 8.81 16.30
N THR A 216 2.67 7.99 15.95
CA THR A 216 4.09 8.37 15.94
C THR A 216 4.74 8.07 14.59
N ASN A 217 6.00 8.48 14.42
CA ASN A 217 6.84 8.09 13.29
C ASN A 217 7.11 6.57 13.18
N SER A 218 6.65 5.75 14.13
CA SER A 218 6.89 4.29 14.13
C SER A 218 5.62 3.44 14.00
N HIS A 219 4.49 3.95 14.48
CA HIS A 219 3.22 3.23 14.56
C HIS A 219 2.02 4.19 14.50
N VAL A 220 0.88 3.72 14.00
CA VAL A 220 -0.36 4.51 13.89
C VAL A 220 -1.32 4.34 15.06
N TYR A 221 -0.96 3.53 16.06
CA TYR A 221 -1.64 3.44 17.35
C TYR A 221 -0.74 2.70 18.35
N ASN A 222 -1.03 2.85 19.64
CA ASN A 222 -0.46 2.02 20.69
C ASN A 222 -1.55 1.17 21.35
N PRO A 223 -1.51 -0.17 21.24
CA PRO A 223 -2.58 -1.04 21.76
C PRO A 223 -2.71 -1.04 23.29
N ASN A 224 -1.69 -0.55 24.02
CA ASN A 224 -1.65 -0.57 25.48
C ASN A 224 -2.24 0.69 26.13
N THR A 225 -2.74 1.64 25.35
CA THR A 225 -3.23 2.91 25.88
C THR A 225 -4.76 2.92 26.03
N PRO A 226 -5.31 3.67 27.02
CA PRO A 226 -6.75 3.89 27.14
C PRO A 226 -7.36 4.55 25.90
N GLU A 227 -6.62 5.44 25.24
CA GLU A 227 -7.05 6.18 24.05
C GLU A 227 -7.40 5.23 22.90
N PHE A 228 -6.62 4.15 22.73
CA PHE A 228 -6.91 3.13 21.73
C PHE A 228 -8.24 2.40 22.02
N LYS A 229 -8.49 2.04 23.29
CA LYS A 229 -9.76 1.40 23.69
C LYS A 229 -10.95 2.36 23.51
N HIS A 230 -10.77 3.63 23.85
CA HIS A 230 -11.78 4.65 23.65
C HIS A 230 -12.10 4.87 22.16
N LEU A 231 -11.08 4.87 21.30
CA LEU A 231 -11.24 4.95 19.85
C LEU A 231 -12.08 3.78 19.33
N LEU A 232 -11.72 2.53 19.65
CA LEU A 232 -12.47 1.37 19.18
C LEU A 232 -13.93 1.41 19.63
N ASN A 233 -14.19 1.83 20.87
CA ASN A 233 -15.56 2.01 21.37
C ASN A 233 -16.33 3.11 20.60
N HIS A 234 -15.66 4.20 20.21
CA HIS A 234 -16.29 5.24 19.38
C HIS A 234 -16.61 4.74 17.96
N LEU A 235 -15.70 3.98 17.33
CA LEU A 235 -15.97 3.37 16.04
C LEU A 235 -17.16 2.40 16.11
N GLN A 236 -17.23 1.62 17.19
CA GLN A 236 -18.29 0.62 17.43
C GLN A 236 -19.66 1.25 17.71
N ASN A 237 -19.73 2.21 18.63
CA ASN A 237 -20.97 2.67 19.26
C ASN A 237 -21.31 4.15 18.97
N GLY A 238 -20.40 4.91 18.36
CA GLY A 238 -20.60 6.32 18.08
C GLY A 238 -21.81 6.57 17.17
N LYS A 239 -22.68 7.50 17.56
CA LYS A 239 -23.86 7.88 16.76
C LYS A 239 -23.42 8.60 15.50
N ILE A 240 -23.87 8.11 14.35
CA ILE A 240 -23.53 8.69 13.04
C ILE A 240 -24.37 9.96 12.84
N SER A 241 -23.71 11.08 12.60
CA SER A 241 -24.35 12.37 12.33
C SER A 241 -24.53 12.63 10.84
N GLU A 242 -23.61 12.13 10.01
CA GLU A 242 -23.61 12.28 8.56
C GLU A 242 -22.87 11.09 7.92
N ALA A 243 -23.32 10.67 6.73
CA ALA A 243 -22.68 9.69 5.89
C ALA A 243 -22.43 10.30 4.50
N SER A 244 -21.19 10.23 4.02
CA SER A 244 -20.81 10.77 2.71
C SER A 244 -20.00 9.76 1.92
N GLU A 245 -20.07 9.82 0.60
CA GLU A 245 -19.27 8.96 -0.25
C GLU A 245 -17.81 9.45 -0.34
N MET A 246 -16.85 8.54 -0.23
CA MET A 246 -15.45 8.89 -0.50
C MET A 246 -15.20 8.93 -2.00
N SER A 247 -14.91 10.11 -2.54
CA SER A 247 -14.66 10.31 -3.97
C SER A 247 -13.39 9.61 -4.51
N GLN A 248 -12.50 9.14 -3.63
CA GLN A 248 -11.26 8.47 -4.00
C GLN A 248 -11.35 6.95 -3.78
N GLY A 249 -11.00 6.18 -4.81
CA GLY A 249 -10.96 4.72 -4.78
C GLY A 249 -11.55 4.11 -6.05
N THR A 250 -11.48 2.78 -6.15
CA THR A 250 -12.11 2.04 -7.25
C THR A 250 -13.44 1.40 -6.85
N GLN A 251 -13.62 1.07 -5.57
CA GLN A 251 -14.85 0.49 -5.01
C GLN A 251 -15.48 1.40 -3.97
N ILE A 252 -16.76 1.16 -3.66
CA ILE A 252 -17.55 1.99 -2.74
C ILE A 252 -16.94 2.03 -1.33
N LYS A 253 -16.78 3.25 -0.80
CA LYS A 253 -16.39 3.52 0.59
C LYS A 253 -17.20 4.72 1.09
N VAL A 254 -17.66 4.66 2.33
CA VAL A 254 -18.51 5.70 2.93
C VAL A 254 -17.78 6.30 4.13
N ILE A 255 -17.64 7.61 4.19
CA ILE A 255 -17.14 8.33 5.36
C ILE A 255 -18.32 8.59 6.29
N LEU A 256 -18.17 8.14 7.54
CA LEU A 256 -19.13 8.34 8.62
C LEU A 256 -18.60 9.39 9.57
N ASN A 257 -19.34 10.48 9.76
CA ASN A 257 -19.04 11.46 10.79
C ASN A 257 -19.60 10.94 12.13
N LEU A 258 -18.70 10.79 13.11
CA LEU A 258 -18.96 10.26 14.44
C LEU A 258 -18.78 11.38 15.49
N PRO A 259 -19.23 11.18 16.74
CA PRO A 259 -19.09 12.19 17.78
C PRO A 259 -17.61 12.50 18.08
N ASN A 260 -17.35 13.69 18.66
CA ASN A 260 -16.02 14.11 19.12
C ASN A 260 -14.96 14.24 18.02
N GLY A 261 -15.37 14.59 16.79
CA GLY A 261 -14.47 14.86 15.67
C GLY A 261 -13.95 13.61 14.95
N PHE A 262 -14.40 12.41 15.34
CA PHE A 262 -14.01 11.19 14.66
C PHE A 262 -14.69 11.04 13.30
N GLN A 263 -13.91 10.59 12.32
CA GLN A 263 -14.43 10.09 11.06
C GLN A 263 -14.07 8.61 10.92
N GLY A 264 -15.05 7.81 10.52
CA GLY A 264 -14.89 6.39 10.23
C GLY A 264 -15.03 6.14 8.74
N LEU A 265 -14.09 5.43 8.14
CA LEU A 265 -14.20 4.91 6.78
C LEU A 265 -14.89 3.54 6.82
N LEU A 266 -16.15 3.50 6.38
CA LEU A 266 -16.94 2.30 6.21
C LEU A 266 -16.64 1.64 4.86
N LYS A 267 -16.22 0.37 4.92
CA LYS A 267 -16.29 -0.54 3.77
C LYS A 267 -17.42 -1.55 4.03
N PRO A 268 -18.49 -1.55 3.21
CA PRO A 268 -19.67 -2.36 3.49
C PRO A 268 -19.46 -3.84 3.17
N TYR A 269 -20.31 -4.69 3.76
CA TYR A 269 -20.46 -6.09 3.39
C TYR A 269 -20.82 -6.23 1.91
N ARG A 270 -20.22 -7.22 1.25
CA ARG A 270 -20.41 -7.45 -0.18
C ARG A 270 -20.48 -8.92 -0.56
N VAL A 271 -19.58 -9.72 0.01
CA VAL A 271 -19.51 -11.16 -0.22
C VAL A 271 -19.58 -11.91 1.12
N PRO A 272 -20.10 -13.14 1.13
CA PRO A 272 -20.10 -13.97 2.32
C PRO A 272 -18.67 -14.38 2.70
N ARG A 273 -18.48 -14.78 3.96
CA ARG A 273 -17.16 -15.04 4.57
C ARG A 273 -16.43 -16.23 3.94
N ASN A 274 -17.18 -17.14 3.30
CA ASN A 274 -16.65 -18.30 2.58
C ASN A 274 -16.47 -18.05 1.07
N TYR A 275 -16.75 -16.83 0.59
CA TYR A 275 -16.49 -16.47 -0.80
C TYR A 275 -14.99 -16.49 -1.07
N GLN A 276 -14.58 -17.23 -2.09
CA GLN A 276 -13.23 -17.16 -2.64
C GLN A 276 -13.23 -16.37 -3.95
N THR A 277 -12.19 -15.58 -4.15
CA THR A 277 -11.88 -14.93 -5.41
C THR A 277 -11.82 -15.97 -6.51
N GLN A 278 -12.57 -15.76 -7.59
CA GLN A 278 -12.58 -16.67 -8.72
C GLN A 278 -11.17 -16.82 -9.29
N PRO A 279 -10.72 -18.02 -9.68
CA PRO A 279 -9.37 -18.23 -10.21
C PRO A 279 -9.03 -17.36 -11.42
N ASP A 280 -10.03 -17.03 -12.23
CA ASP A 280 -9.88 -16.21 -13.45
C ASP A 280 -9.98 -14.70 -13.18
N HIS A 281 -10.30 -14.29 -11.95
CA HIS A 281 -10.33 -12.87 -11.59
C HIS A 281 -8.92 -12.33 -11.37
N PHE A 282 -8.56 -11.30 -12.14
CA PHE A 282 -7.36 -10.53 -11.88
C PHE A 282 -7.43 -9.86 -10.50
N TYR A 283 -6.28 -9.81 -9.81
CA TYR A 283 -6.12 -9.16 -8.51
C TYR A 283 -6.58 -7.69 -8.50
N PHE A 284 -6.47 -6.98 -9.64
CA PHE A 284 -6.91 -5.60 -9.76
C PHE A 284 -8.45 -5.46 -9.85
N SER A 285 -9.15 -6.53 -10.20
CA SER A 285 -10.61 -6.59 -10.28
C SER A 285 -11.24 -7.26 -9.07
N ASP A 286 -10.47 -7.82 -8.14
CA ASP A 286 -11.05 -8.52 -6.99
C ASP A 286 -11.92 -7.59 -6.11
N ILE A 287 -12.99 -8.16 -5.60
CA ILE A 287 -13.97 -7.49 -4.75
C ILE A 287 -13.35 -7.23 -3.38
N GLU A 288 -13.44 -5.99 -2.88
CA GLU A 288 -13.02 -5.68 -1.51
C GLU A 288 -13.98 -6.29 -0.47
N ARG A 289 -13.43 -6.78 0.64
CA ARG A 289 -14.15 -7.44 1.74
C ARG A 289 -13.92 -6.67 3.03
N HIS A 290 -15.00 -6.23 3.65
CA HIS A 290 -14.97 -5.65 4.99
C HIS A 290 -14.26 -6.56 6.02
N HIS A 291 -14.55 -7.87 6.02
CA HIS A 291 -13.93 -8.82 6.94
C HIS A 291 -12.42 -9.03 6.70
N ALA A 292 -11.93 -8.75 5.49
CA ALA A 292 -10.50 -8.78 5.19
C ALA A 292 -9.76 -7.60 5.83
N GLU A 293 -10.35 -6.40 5.83
CA GLU A 293 -9.78 -5.26 6.56
C GLU A 293 -9.68 -5.57 8.06
N ILE A 294 -10.75 -6.12 8.64
CA ILE A 294 -10.80 -6.48 10.07
C ILE A 294 -9.71 -7.50 10.38
N ALA A 295 -9.67 -8.61 9.65
CA ALA A 295 -8.64 -9.62 9.85
C ALA A 295 -7.21 -9.07 9.67
N ALA A 296 -6.97 -8.23 8.65
CA ALA A 296 -5.66 -7.64 8.39
C ALA A 296 -5.18 -6.74 9.54
N PHE A 297 -6.07 -5.93 10.12
CA PHE A 297 -5.76 -5.14 11.32
C PHE A 297 -5.35 -6.01 12.51
N HIS A 298 -6.07 -7.11 12.75
CA HIS A 298 -5.73 -8.04 13.82
C HIS A 298 -4.38 -8.75 13.60
N VAL A 299 -4.10 -9.18 12.37
CA VAL A 299 -2.80 -9.77 12.02
C VAL A 299 -1.67 -8.76 12.23
N ASP A 300 -1.82 -7.52 11.76
CA ASP A 300 -0.83 -6.45 11.94
C ASP A 300 -0.54 -6.16 13.42
N LYS A 301 -1.59 -6.11 14.25
CA LYS A 301 -1.49 -5.95 15.70
C LYS A 301 -0.75 -7.11 16.37
N ILE A 302 -1.04 -8.36 15.98
CA ILE A 302 -0.41 -9.56 16.55
C ILE A 302 1.07 -9.64 16.17
N LEU A 303 1.42 -9.23 14.95
CA LEU A 303 2.81 -9.12 14.49
C LEU A 303 3.57 -7.94 15.15
N GLY A 304 2.86 -7.07 15.87
CA GLY A 304 3.42 -5.94 16.59
C GLY A 304 3.85 -4.80 15.68
N PHE A 305 3.37 -4.75 14.43
CA PHE A 305 3.65 -3.66 13.51
C PHE A 305 2.90 -2.39 13.93
N ASN A 306 1.62 -2.51 14.28
CA ASN A 306 0.74 -1.40 14.62
C ASN A 306 0.73 -0.30 13.55
N ARG A 307 0.65 -0.72 12.28
CA ARG A 307 0.74 0.12 11.08
C ARG A 307 -0.54 0.08 10.24
N VAL A 308 -1.47 -0.83 10.50
CA VAL A 308 -2.85 -0.74 9.96
C VAL A 308 -3.65 0.22 10.86
N PRO A 309 -4.28 1.29 10.34
CA PRO A 309 -5.08 2.17 11.18
C PRO A 309 -6.21 1.40 11.89
N PRO A 310 -6.47 1.69 13.18
CA PRO A 310 -7.47 0.98 13.96
C PRO A 310 -8.83 0.90 13.29
N LEU A 311 -9.45 -0.27 13.35
CA LEU A 311 -10.76 -0.50 12.77
C LEU A 311 -11.53 -1.57 13.54
N ILE A 312 -12.84 -1.60 13.36
CA ILE A 312 -13.77 -2.55 13.99
C ILE A 312 -14.84 -3.00 13.00
N GLY A 313 -15.37 -4.20 13.19
CA GLY A 313 -16.62 -4.65 12.59
C GLY A 313 -17.83 -4.00 13.25
N ARG A 314 -18.69 -3.37 12.45
CA ARG A 314 -19.92 -2.73 12.92
C ARG A 314 -21.13 -3.26 12.17
N LEU A 315 -22.19 -3.52 12.91
CA LEU A 315 -23.53 -3.73 12.36
C LEU A 315 -24.25 -2.38 12.33
N LEU A 316 -24.69 -1.96 11.15
CA LEU A 316 -25.36 -0.68 10.90
C LEU A 316 -26.79 -0.93 10.43
N ASN A 317 -27.68 0.02 10.71
CA ASN A 317 -28.96 0.09 10.03
C ASN A 317 -28.84 0.99 8.79
N ILE A 318 -28.85 0.39 7.60
CA ILE A 318 -28.63 1.08 6.31
C ILE A 318 -29.61 2.25 6.09
N THR A 319 -30.80 2.20 6.69
CA THR A 319 -31.80 3.27 6.66
C THR A 319 -31.41 4.39 7.63
N SER A 320 -31.39 4.11 8.94
CA SER A 320 -31.26 5.17 9.95
C SER A 320 -29.83 5.70 10.10
N ASP A 321 -28.84 4.86 9.88
CA ASP A 321 -27.42 5.17 10.11
C ASP A 321 -26.74 5.69 8.84
N ILE A 322 -27.26 5.39 7.65
CA ILE A 322 -26.66 5.79 6.38
C ILE A 322 -27.63 6.64 5.56
N ARG A 323 -28.75 6.09 5.07
CA ARG A 323 -29.67 6.80 4.17
C ARG A 323 -30.17 8.13 4.74
N ASP A 324 -30.69 8.09 5.97
CA ASP A 324 -31.29 9.26 6.63
C ASP A 324 -30.22 10.26 7.15
N LYS A 325 -28.94 9.94 6.93
CA LYS A 325 -27.75 10.75 7.25
C LYS A 325 -26.92 11.06 6.01
N ALA A 326 -27.36 10.63 4.83
CA ALA A 326 -26.57 10.70 3.62
C ALA A 326 -26.48 12.14 3.10
N THR A 327 -25.32 12.51 2.57
CA THR A 327 -25.19 13.71 1.74
C THR A 327 -26.02 13.55 0.45
N GLU A 328 -26.34 14.67 -0.20
CA GLU A 328 -27.20 14.70 -1.38
C GLU A 328 -26.76 13.69 -2.47
N GLU A 329 -25.45 13.63 -2.74
CA GLU A 329 -24.90 12.72 -3.76
C GLU A 329 -25.07 11.25 -3.41
N LEU A 330 -24.81 10.86 -2.15
CA LEU A 330 -25.00 9.48 -1.71
C LEU A 330 -26.49 9.12 -1.63
N ALA A 331 -27.33 10.05 -1.15
CA ALA A 331 -28.78 9.89 -0.98
C ALA A 331 -29.48 9.54 -2.31
N LYS A 332 -29.08 10.18 -3.42
CA LYS A 332 -29.61 9.93 -4.77
C LYS A 332 -29.38 8.49 -5.27
N THR A 333 -28.48 7.74 -4.64
CA THR A 333 -28.15 6.37 -5.07
C THR A 333 -28.96 5.28 -4.37
N PHE A 334 -29.82 5.66 -3.41
CA PHE A 334 -30.66 4.72 -2.67
C PHE A 334 -31.88 4.28 -3.47
N PHE A 335 -32.27 3.02 -3.31
CA PHE A 335 -33.48 2.45 -3.90
C PHE A 335 -33.96 1.23 -3.09
N ILE A 336 -35.17 0.77 -3.40
CA ILE A 336 -35.74 -0.46 -2.84
C ILE A 336 -35.57 -1.58 -3.87
N SER A 337 -34.92 -2.67 -3.47
CA SER A 337 -34.76 -3.86 -4.33
C SER A 337 -36.08 -4.61 -4.53
N PRO A 338 -36.19 -5.50 -5.54
CA PRO A 338 -37.36 -6.37 -5.71
C PRO A 338 -37.67 -7.28 -4.51
N ALA A 339 -36.65 -7.56 -3.68
CA ALA A 339 -36.79 -8.30 -2.43
C ALA A 339 -37.22 -7.41 -1.24
N ASN A 340 -37.62 -6.17 -1.51
CA ASN A 340 -38.05 -5.18 -0.54
C ASN A 340 -36.99 -4.79 0.51
N ASN A 341 -35.70 -4.90 0.17
CA ASN A 341 -34.60 -4.40 0.99
C ASN A 341 -34.15 -3.01 0.54
N THR A 342 -33.76 -2.16 1.48
CA THR A 342 -33.09 -0.88 1.21
C THR A 342 -31.68 -1.14 0.68
N CYS A 343 -31.34 -0.50 -0.43
CA CYS A 343 -30.04 -0.63 -1.09
C CYS A 343 -29.49 0.73 -1.53
N PHE A 344 -28.17 0.82 -1.75
CA PHE A 344 -27.52 1.92 -2.46
C PHE A 344 -26.38 1.41 -3.34
N ARG A 345 -26.08 2.13 -4.42
CA ARG A 345 -24.98 1.78 -5.34
C ARG A 345 -23.74 2.67 -5.20
N GLY A 346 -23.90 3.92 -4.76
CA GLY A 346 -22.82 4.92 -4.76
C GLY A 346 -22.25 5.25 -6.15
N HIS A 347 -21.10 5.92 -6.18
CA HIS A 347 -20.33 6.23 -7.39
C HIS A 347 -18.87 5.79 -7.25
N CYS A 348 -18.46 4.84 -8.09
CA CYS A 348 -17.09 4.36 -8.16
C CYS A 348 -16.87 3.66 -9.49
N SER A 349 -15.61 3.43 -9.86
CA SER A 349 -15.30 2.83 -11.15
C SER A 349 -15.68 1.34 -11.22
N TYR A 350 -15.59 0.61 -10.10
CA TYR A 350 -15.84 -0.82 -10.04
C TYR A 350 -17.04 -1.15 -9.17
N TYR A 351 -18.01 -1.82 -9.78
CA TYR A 351 -19.14 -2.41 -9.09
C TYR A 351 -20.06 -1.38 -8.39
N CYS A 352 -20.08 -0.11 -8.79
CA CYS A 352 -21.07 0.87 -8.31
C CYS A 352 -22.25 1.00 -9.29
N ASP A 353 -22.89 -0.14 -9.57
CA ASP A 353 -24.06 -0.27 -10.43
C ASP A 353 -25.20 -1.00 -9.69
N THR A 354 -26.40 -1.01 -10.28
CA THR A 354 -27.58 -1.63 -9.66
C THR A 354 -27.45 -3.14 -9.46
N SER A 355 -26.67 -3.84 -10.28
CA SER A 355 -26.44 -5.28 -10.16
C SER A 355 -25.49 -5.66 -9.03
N HIS A 356 -24.66 -4.72 -8.58
CA HIS A 356 -23.69 -4.90 -7.50
C HIS A 356 -23.97 -4.01 -6.27
N ALA A 357 -25.21 -3.52 -6.13
CA ALA A 357 -25.60 -2.63 -5.05
C ALA A 357 -25.42 -3.25 -3.67
N ILE A 358 -25.14 -2.39 -2.69
CA ILE A 358 -25.06 -2.75 -1.28
C ILE A 358 -26.48 -2.71 -0.71
N CYS A 359 -26.93 -3.82 -0.17
CA CYS A 359 -28.28 -3.96 0.38
C CYS A 359 -28.23 -4.42 1.84
N GLY A 360 -29.20 -3.97 2.63
CA GLY A 360 -29.44 -4.53 3.95
C GLY A 360 -29.89 -6.00 3.87
N LYS A 361 -29.42 -6.84 4.80
CA LYS A 361 -29.84 -8.23 4.95
C LYS A 361 -29.52 -8.79 6.36
N PRO A 362 -30.52 -9.33 7.10
CA PRO A 362 -31.95 -9.27 6.84
C PRO A 362 -32.52 -7.86 7.10
N GLY A 363 -33.49 -7.44 6.28
CA GLY A 363 -34.09 -6.11 6.38
C GLY A 363 -33.07 -5.00 6.14
N ASP A 364 -32.99 -4.03 7.05
CA ASP A 364 -32.08 -2.88 6.93
C ASP A 364 -30.71 -3.10 7.60
N GLN A 365 -30.37 -4.31 8.04
CA GLN A 365 -29.10 -4.58 8.69
C GLN A 365 -27.96 -4.69 7.68
N LEU A 366 -26.87 -3.93 7.87
CA LEU A 366 -25.69 -3.94 7.02
C LEU A 366 -24.43 -4.04 7.89
N GLU A 367 -23.66 -5.10 7.68
CA GLU A 367 -22.34 -5.21 8.28
C GLU A 367 -21.31 -4.38 7.49
N GLY A 368 -20.25 -3.94 8.16
CA GLY A 368 -19.09 -3.37 7.49
C GLY A 368 -17.92 -3.15 8.45
N SER A 369 -16.76 -2.87 7.88
CA SER A 369 -15.57 -2.49 8.64
C SER A 369 -15.53 -0.98 8.73
N VAL A 370 -15.38 -0.43 9.94
CA VAL A 370 -15.26 1.00 10.20
C VAL A 370 -13.86 1.28 10.70
N GLN A 371 -13.04 1.88 9.84
CA GLN A 371 -11.65 2.25 10.13
C GLN A 371 -11.56 3.71 10.53
N VAL A 372 -10.74 4.05 11.52
CA VAL A 372 -10.46 5.47 11.82
C VAL A 372 -9.83 6.14 10.60
N LEU A 373 -10.40 7.27 10.19
CA LEU A 373 -9.81 8.08 9.14
C LEU A 373 -8.69 8.92 9.74
N LEU A 374 -7.45 8.63 9.34
CA LEU A 374 -6.30 9.46 9.71
C LEU A 374 -6.39 10.84 9.06
N PRO A 375 -5.76 11.88 9.65
CA PRO A 375 -5.75 13.23 9.09
C PRO A 375 -5.25 13.22 7.63
N ARG A 376 -5.87 14.02 6.78
CA ARG A 376 -5.54 14.14 5.34
C ARG A 376 -5.13 15.60 5.06
N PRO A 377 -4.78 15.96 3.81
CA PRO A 377 -4.60 17.37 3.47
C PRO A 377 -5.91 18.16 3.66
N PRO A 378 -5.86 19.42 4.14
CA PRO A 378 -4.63 20.20 4.37
C PRO A 378 -3.97 19.99 5.74
N GLU A 379 -4.53 19.20 6.66
CA GLU A 379 -4.00 19.03 8.01
C GLU A 379 -2.67 18.28 8.04
N VAL A 380 -2.56 17.20 7.26
CA VAL A 380 -1.37 16.35 7.19
C VAL A 380 -1.14 15.84 5.78
N ASP A 381 0.06 16.08 5.26
CA ASP A 381 0.49 15.56 3.98
C ASP A 381 0.92 14.09 4.05
N TRP A 382 0.64 13.37 2.97
CA TRP A 382 1.00 11.97 2.79
C TRP A 382 1.92 11.79 1.60
N GLN A 383 2.93 10.94 1.75
CA GLN A 383 3.77 10.52 0.65
C GLN A 383 3.27 9.19 0.11
N LYS A 384 2.89 9.20 -1.16
CA LYS A 384 2.54 8.01 -1.94
C LYS A 384 3.76 7.56 -2.74
N ILE A 385 4.31 6.42 -2.38
CA ILE A 385 5.49 5.81 -3.02
C ILE A 385 5.01 4.67 -3.90
N SER A 386 5.37 4.64 -5.19
CA SER A 386 5.07 3.50 -6.04
C SER A 386 5.82 2.28 -5.53
N HIS A 387 5.12 1.16 -5.33
CA HIS A 387 5.78 -0.07 -4.89
C HIS A 387 6.67 -0.58 -6.05
N PRO A 388 7.97 -0.90 -5.83
CA PRO A 388 8.84 -1.35 -6.92
C PRO A 388 8.39 -2.71 -7.47
N TYR A 389 7.85 -3.56 -6.61
CA TYR A 389 7.17 -4.81 -7.01
C TYR A 389 5.68 -4.64 -7.34
N ARG A 390 5.28 -3.44 -7.76
CA ARG A 390 3.91 -3.23 -8.27
C ARG A 390 3.68 -4.15 -9.47
N ARG A 391 2.57 -4.89 -9.46
CA ARG A 391 2.15 -5.74 -10.59
C ARG A 391 1.70 -4.91 -11.79
N SER A 392 1.64 -5.53 -12.95
CA SER A 392 1.09 -4.95 -14.17
C SER A 392 -0.45 -4.96 -14.13
N TYR A 393 -1.07 -3.79 -13.94
CA TYR A 393 -2.54 -3.59 -13.97
C TYR A 393 -3.07 -3.71 -15.41
N SER A 394 -2.87 -4.87 -16.00
CA SER A 394 -3.02 -5.18 -17.42
C SER A 394 -3.13 -6.70 -17.58
N ALA A 395 -4.12 -7.15 -18.36
CA ALA A 395 -4.31 -8.58 -18.62
C ALA A 395 -3.23 -9.22 -19.51
N THR A 396 -2.39 -8.41 -20.18
CA THR A 396 -1.45 -8.88 -21.21
C THR A 396 0.01 -8.58 -20.91
N ARG A 397 0.28 -7.60 -20.04
CA ARG A 397 1.65 -7.22 -19.67
C ARG A 397 2.03 -7.92 -18.38
N THR A 398 3.31 -8.26 -18.26
CA THR A 398 3.94 -8.69 -17.00
C THR A 398 4.78 -7.55 -16.44
N ALA A 399 5.01 -7.54 -15.14
CA ALA A 399 5.93 -6.59 -14.53
C ALA A 399 7.38 -7.07 -14.67
N GLN A 400 8.35 -6.15 -14.75
CA GLN A 400 9.76 -6.53 -14.96
C GLN A 400 10.30 -7.45 -13.87
N TRP A 401 9.89 -7.24 -12.62
CA TRP A 401 10.30 -8.06 -11.47
C TRP A 401 9.81 -9.51 -11.53
N GLU A 402 8.73 -9.79 -12.29
CA GLU A 402 8.16 -11.12 -12.44
C GLU A 402 9.05 -12.01 -13.33
N THR A 403 9.77 -11.41 -14.28
CA THR A 403 10.60 -12.12 -15.26
C THR A 403 12.10 -11.93 -15.04
N ASN A 404 12.52 -10.99 -14.19
CA ASN A 404 13.92 -10.68 -13.91
C ASN A 404 14.29 -11.01 -12.46
N GLU A 405 15.05 -12.10 -12.27
CA GLU A 405 15.55 -12.51 -10.95
C GLU A 405 16.59 -11.55 -10.35
N ASN A 406 17.25 -10.72 -11.18
CA ASN A 406 18.18 -9.70 -10.72
C ASN A 406 17.49 -8.35 -10.45
N TYR A 407 16.16 -8.25 -10.55
CA TYR A 407 15.44 -6.99 -10.45
C TYR A 407 15.76 -6.20 -9.18
N CYS A 408 15.89 -6.86 -8.02
CA CYS A 408 16.29 -6.16 -6.80
C CYS A 408 17.67 -5.50 -6.92
N TYR A 409 18.66 -6.18 -7.50
CA TYR A 409 19.99 -5.60 -7.72
C TYR A 409 19.95 -4.43 -8.70
N GLU A 410 19.17 -4.56 -9.78
CA GLU A 410 19.17 -3.62 -10.91
C GLU A 410 18.28 -2.40 -10.70
N HIS A 411 17.33 -2.45 -9.75
CA HIS A 411 16.35 -1.37 -9.56
C HIS A 411 16.15 -0.94 -8.11
N VAL A 412 16.16 -1.87 -7.14
CA VAL A 412 15.85 -1.54 -5.75
C VAL A 412 17.11 -1.16 -4.98
N MET A 413 18.17 -1.96 -5.07
CA MET A 413 19.41 -1.74 -4.32
C MET A 413 20.21 -0.54 -4.86
N ILE A 414 20.10 -0.22 -6.15
CA ILE A 414 20.77 0.96 -6.70
C ILE A 414 20.05 2.27 -6.38
N ASP A 415 18.77 2.21 -5.98
CA ASP A 415 17.96 3.38 -5.68
C ASP A 415 18.23 3.86 -4.24
N GLU A 416 18.73 5.09 -4.12
CA GLU A 416 19.11 5.71 -2.86
C GLU A 416 17.95 5.86 -1.87
N ASP A 417 16.71 5.91 -2.36
CA ASP A 417 15.52 5.98 -1.50
C ASP A 417 15.38 4.74 -0.60
N TYR A 418 15.98 3.61 -0.98
CA TYR A 418 15.97 2.34 -0.24
C TYR A 418 17.21 2.14 0.64
N HIS A 419 18.15 3.09 0.72
CA HIS A 419 19.36 2.98 1.56
C HIS A 419 19.10 3.34 3.04
N ASN A 420 17.89 3.08 3.52
CA ASN A 420 17.40 3.39 4.87
C ASN A 420 16.30 2.39 5.29
N ARG A 421 15.56 2.68 6.37
CA ARG A 421 14.45 1.82 6.86
C ARG A 421 13.40 1.45 5.81
N LEU A 422 13.20 2.23 4.76
CA LEU A 422 12.20 1.97 3.72
C LEU A 422 12.38 0.59 3.10
N LEU A 423 13.62 0.14 2.88
CA LEU A 423 13.90 -1.22 2.38
C LEU A 423 13.37 -2.28 3.35
N LEU A 424 13.64 -2.11 4.65
CA LEU A 424 13.20 -3.06 5.68
C LEU A 424 11.68 -3.03 5.88
N ASP A 425 11.07 -1.86 5.82
CA ASP A 425 9.62 -1.72 5.88
C ASP A 425 8.92 -2.35 4.68
N MET A 426 9.51 -2.29 3.49
CA MET A 426 9.01 -3.01 2.32
C MET A 426 9.06 -4.54 2.54
N MET A 427 10.09 -5.05 3.23
CA MET A 427 10.16 -6.48 3.57
C MET A 427 9.11 -6.88 4.62
N ASP A 428 8.88 -6.04 5.63
CA ASP A 428 7.80 -6.24 6.59
C ASP A 428 6.43 -6.27 5.90
N LEU A 429 6.20 -5.31 4.98
CA LEU A 429 4.97 -5.20 4.22
C LEU A 429 4.75 -6.41 3.31
N ALA A 430 5.80 -6.89 2.64
CA ALA A 430 5.73 -8.11 1.83
C ALA A 430 5.42 -9.37 2.67
N ALA A 431 6.01 -9.48 3.87
CA ALA A 431 5.69 -10.55 4.80
C ALA A 431 4.22 -10.48 5.28
N PHE A 432 3.75 -9.28 5.62
CA PHE A 432 2.37 -9.03 6.01
C PHE A 432 1.39 -9.37 4.88
N ASP A 433 1.62 -8.84 3.68
CA ASP A 433 0.80 -9.07 2.50
C ASP A 433 0.76 -10.55 2.11
N PHE A 434 1.86 -11.28 2.28
CA PHE A 434 1.89 -12.71 1.98
C PHE A 434 1.02 -13.50 2.95
N LEU A 435 1.10 -13.22 4.26
CA LEU A 435 0.29 -13.91 5.27
C LEU A 435 -1.21 -13.72 5.01
N ILE A 436 -1.63 -12.48 4.70
CA ILE A 436 -3.03 -12.16 4.44
C ILE A 436 -3.45 -12.45 2.98
N GLY A 437 -2.51 -12.71 2.08
CA GLY A 437 -2.75 -12.99 0.66
C GLY A 437 -3.19 -11.76 -0.14
N ASN A 438 -2.61 -10.59 0.14
CA ASN A 438 -2.92 -9.35 -0.59
C ASN A 438 -2.02 -9.19 -1.82
N LEU A 439 -2.62 -9.24 -3.00
CA LEU A 439 -1.91 -9.09 -4.28
C LEU A 439 -1.91 -7.64 -4.81
N ASP A 440 -2.67 -6.75 -4.20
CA ASP A 440 -2.98 -5.42 -4.76
C ASP A 440 -2.12 -4.29 -4.17
N ARG A 441 -0.95 -4.62 -3.60
CA ARG A 441 -0.03 -3.63 -3.04
C ARG A 441 0.73 -2.88 -4.14
N HIS A 442 0.08 -1.90 -4.76
CA HIS A 442 0.72 -1.04 -5.77
C HIS A 442 1.42 0.20 -5.23
N HIS A 443 1.12 0.61 -4.01
CA HIS A 443 1.65 1.82 -3.40
C HIS A 443 1.98 1.54 -1.93
N MET A 444 3.05 2.18 -1.46
CA MET A 444 3.41 2.29 -0.06
C MET A 444 3.10 3.72 0.39
N MET A 445 2.58 3.87 1.59
CA MET A 445 2.10 5.16 2.10
C MET A 445 2.84 5.48 3.40
N ARG A 446 3.27 6.73 3.55
CA ARG A 446 3.76 7.25 4.84
C ARG A 446 3.27 8.68 5.06
N ILE A 447 3.21 9.09 6.31
CA ILE A 447 2.85 10.47 6.68
C ILE A 447 4.09 11.35 6.47
N SER A 448 4.02 12.28 5.51
CA SER A 448 5.16 13.12 5.09
C SER A 448 5.69 13.99 6.22
N ALA A 449 4.81 14.37 7.15
CA ALA A 449 5.13 15.23 8.29
C ALA A 449 6.23 14.64 9.20
N PHE A 450 6.37 13.31 9.25
CA PHE A 450 7.44 12.64 10.00
C PHE A 450 8.78 12.53 9.22
N GLY A 451 8.87 13.09 8.01
CA GLY A 451 10.04 12.99 7.15
C GLY A 451 10.24 11.61 6.55
N ILE A 452 11.46 11.33 6.06
CA ILE A 452 11.79 10.04 5.42
C ILE A 452 11.97 8.91 6.44
N ASN A 453 12.32 9.25 7.68
CA ASN A 453 12.59 8.29 8.75
C ASN A 453 11.32 7.88 9.52
N THR A 454 10.29 7.45 8.80
CA THR A 454 8.99 7.10 9.38
C THR A 454 8.43 5.83 8.78
N ALA A 455 7.67 5.09 9.59
CA ALA A 455 7.03 3.83 9.22
C ALA A 455 6.04 3.97 8.06
N LEU A 456 5.98 2.92 7.23
CA LEU A 456 4.88 2.75 6.29
C LEU A 456 3.57 2.50 7.04
N VAL A 457 2.48 3.03 6.50
CA VAL A 457 1.11 2.76 6.95
C VAL A 457 0.50 1.72 6.03
N HIS A 458 -0.02 0.64 6.61
CA HIS A 458 -0.57 -0.52 5.91
C HIS A 458 -2.07 -0.28 5.58
N LEU A 459 -2.34 0.48 4.51
CA LEU A 459 -3.70 0.84 4.06
C LEU A 459 -4.28 -0.14 3.04
N ASP A 460 -5.58 -0.08 2.74
CA ASP A 460 -6.23 -0.84 1.65
C ASP A 460 -5.96 -2.36 1.67
N ASN A 461 -6.41 -3.04 2.73
CA ASN A 461 -6.25 -4.49 2.88
C ASN A 461 -7.51 -5.27 2.47
N GLY A 462 -8.51 -4.61 1.88
CA GLY A 462 -9.80 -5.19 1.52
C GLY A 462 -9.74 -6.32 0.50
N ARG A 463 -8.65 -6.46 -0.27
CA ARG A 463 -8.43 -7.58 -1.21
C ARG A 463 -7.61 -8.72 -0.62
N SER A 464 -7.40 -8.70 0.68
CA SER A 464 -6.80 -9.81 1.42
C SER A 464 -7.81 -10.92 1.64
N PHE A 465 -7.35 -12.11 2.06
CA PHE A 465 -8.19 -13.27 2.35
C PHE A 465 -9.13 -13.60 1.17
N GLY A 466 -8.66 -13.43 -0.06
CA GLY A 466 -9.40 -13.79 -1.26
C GLY A 466 -9.41 -15.29 -1.53
N ARG A 467 -8.34 -16.00 -1.18
CA ARG A 467 -8.22 -17.45 -1.33
C ARG A 467 -7.53 -18.07 -0.12
N TYR A 468 -8.02 -19.20 0.34
CA TYR A 468 -7.38 -20.01 1.40
C TYR A 468 -6.74 -21.28 0.85
N ASP A 469 -7.14 -21.71 -0.35
CA ASP A 469 -6.67 -22.93 -1.01
C ASP A 469 -5.33 -22.75 -1.76
N THR A 470 -4.91 -21.51 -1.97
CA THR A 470 -3.77 -21.13 -2.79
C THR A 470 -2.92 -20.09 -2.07
N ASP A 471 -1.60 -20.20 -2.21
CA ASP A 471 -0.62 -19.25 -1.69
C ASP A 471 0.19 -18.68 -2.86
N ASP A 472 0.03 -17.38 -3.12
CA ASP A 472 0.74 -16.74 -4.23
C ASP A 472 2.15 -16.31 -3.79
N LEU A 473 3.14 -17.11 -4.18
CA LEU A 473 4.54 -16.89 -3.83
C LEU A 473 5.12 -15.61 -4.46
N SER A 474 4.49 -15.04 -5.47
CA SER A 474 4.98 -13.80 -6.08
C SER A 474 4.86 -12.59 -5.14
N ILE A 475 4.02 -12.65 -4.10
CA ILE A 475 4.01 -11.63 -3.02
C ILE A 475 5.36 -11.61 -2.28
N LEU A 476 6.05 -12.74 -2.18
CA LEU A 476 7.36 -12.84 -1.54
C LEU A 476 8.53 -12.40 -2.42
N ALA A 477 8.28 -11.92 -3.66
CA ALA A 477 9.32 -11.47 -4.57
C ALA A 477 10.30 -10.45 -3.94
N PRO A 478 9.87 -9.43 -3.15
CA PRO A 478 10.80 -8.53 -2.46
C PRO A 478 11.77 -9.26 -1.54
N ILE A 479 11.27 -10.16 -0.70
CA ILE A 479 12.08 -10.93 0.27
C ILE A 479 13.00 -11.90 -0.47
N ARG A 480 12.47 -12.61 -1.47
CA ARG A 480 13.18 -13.60 -2.28
C ARG A 480 14.34 -13.00 -3.07
N GLN A 481 14.11 -11.87 -3.74
CA GLN A 481 15.12 -11.26 -4.63
C GLN A 481 16.11 -10.38 -3.85
N CYS A 482 15.65 -9.66 -2.83
CA CYS A 482 16.52 -8.77 -2.07
C CYS A 482 17.25 -9.49 -0.93
N CYS A 483 16.65 -10.50 -0.30
CA CYS A 483 17.20 -11.23 0.85
C CYS A 483 17.77 -10.30 1.94
N PHE A 484 17.06 -9.23 2.28
CA PHE A 484 17.29 -8.43 3.49
C PHE A 484 16.08 -8.61 4.41
N PHE A 485 16.29 -8.76 5.70
CA PHE A 485 15.19 -8.95 6.63
C PHE A 485 15.51 -8.38 8.01
N ARG A 486 14.51 -7.74 8.64
CA ARG A 486 14.68 -7.14 9.96
C ARG A 486 14.71 -8.23 11.03
N TYR A 487 15.73 -8.19 11.89
CA TYR A 487 15.87 -9.16 12.98
C TYR A 487 14.65 -9.14 13.91
N SER A 488 14.20 -7.97 14.36
CA SER A 488 13.05 -7.90 15.28
C SER A 488 11.77 -8.47 14.66
N THR A 489 11.55 -8.29 13.36
CA THR A 489 10.43 -8.90 12.63
C THR A 489 10.57 -10.41 12.59
N PHE A 490 11.75 -10.95 12.27
CA PHE A 490 12.00 -12.39 12.31
C PHE A 490 11.76 -12.99 13.70
N ALA A 491 12.24 -12.33 14.75
CA ALA A 491 12.03 -12.75 16.13
C ALA A 491 10.55 -12.74 16.53
N ARG A 492 9.79 -11.71 16.13
CA ARG A 492 8.34 -11.64 16.36
C ARG A 492 7.59 -12.73 15.60
N LEU A 493 7.92 -12.97 14.32
CA LEU A 493 7.36 -14.07 13.53
C LEU A 493 7.56 -15.42 14.23
N TYR A 494 8.74 -15.67 14.78
CA TYR A 494 9.03 -16.90 15.50
C TYR A 494 8.21 -17.02 16.80
N ARG A 495 8.04 -15.91 17.54
CA ARG A 495 7.22 -15.88 18.76
C ARG A 495 5.76 -16.19 18.47
N VAL A 496 5.19 -15.65 17.39
CA VAL A 496 3.79 -15.94 17.02
C VAL A 496 3.64 -17.35 16.46
N TYR A 497 4.60 -17.85 15.67
CA TYR A 497 4.65 -19.23 15.21
C TYR A 497 4.59 -20.21 16.38
N ASN A 498 5.45 -20.02 17.39
CA ASN A 498 5.52 -20.91 18.56
C ASN A 498 4.25 -20.89 19.43
N LYS A 499 3.41 -19.87 19.30
CA LYS A 499 2.11 -19.75 19.99
C LYS A 499 0.92 -20.21 19.12
N GLY A 500 1.13 -20.43 17.82
CA GLY A 500 0.08 -20.63 16.81
C GLY A 500 -0.51 -19.31 16.35
N LEU A 501 -0.18 -18.86 15.13
CA LEU A 501 -0.66 -17.57 14.61
C LEU A 501 -2.17 -17.60 14.39
N SER A 502 -2.71 -18.68 13.81
CA SER A 502 -4.14 -18.91 13.64
C SER A 502 -4.93 -18.75 14.94
N LYS A 503 -4.43 -19.37 16.02
CA LYS A 503 -5.01 -19.28 17.36
C LYS A 503 -5.00 -17.84 17.88
N LEU A 504 -3.86 -17.15 17.80
CA LEU A 504 -3.74 -15.77 18.23
C LEU A 504 -4.70 -14.84 17.48
N VAL A 505 -4.84 -15.03 16.16
CA VAL A 505 -5.77 -14.27 15.32
C VAL A 505 -7.22 -14.57 15.73
N SER A 506 -7.58 -15.85 15.86
CA SER A 506 -8.91 -16.26 16.29
C SER A 506 -9.28 -15.70 17.66
N ASP A 507 -8.39 -15.83 18.64
CA ASP A 507 -8.59 -15.32 20.00
C ASP A 507 -8.76 -13.80 20.01
N SER A 508 -7.93 -13.08 19.22
CA SER A 508 -8.02 -11.63 19.14
C SER A 508 -9.32 -11.15 18.48
N LEU A 509 -9.77 -11.82 17.42
CA LEU A 509 -11.04 -11.52 16.75
C LEU A 509 -12.21 -11.76 17.70
N ASN A 510 -12.28 -12.95 18.32
CA ASN A 510 -13.37 -13.33 19.22
C ASN A 510 -13.47 -12.45 20.48
N THR A 511 -12.36 -11.86 20.92
CA THR A 511 -12.33 -11.01 22.12
C THR A 511 -12.68 -9.55 21.81
N THR A 512 -12.40 -9.07 20.60
CA THR A 512 -12.49 -7.63 20.27
C THR A 512 -13.72 -7.31 19.43
N GLU A 513 -14.10 -8.19 18.51
CA GLU A 513 -15.12 -7.94 17.49
C GLU A 513 -16.51 -8.35 17.97
N LEU A 514 -17.53 -7.53 17.66
CA LEU A 514 -18.93 -7.90 17.85
C LEU A 514 -19.49 -8.71 16.67
N LEU A 515 -18.93 -8.54 15.48
CA LEU A 515 -19.28 -9.34 14.32
C LEU A 515 -18.70 -10.75 14.47
N GLN A 516 -19.54 -11.76 14.26
CA GLN A 516 -19.13 -13.15 14.38
C GLN A 516 -18.54 -13.68 13.07
N MET A 517 -17.60 -14.61 13.20
CA MET A 517 -16.98 -15.33 12.07
C MET A 517 -16.33 -14.39 11.03
N ILE A 518 -15.49 -13.44 11.48
CA ILE A 518 -14.72 -12.57 10.57
C ILE A 518 -13.91 -13.39 9.55
N LEU A 519 -13.27 -14.47 9.99
CA LEU A 519 -12.61 -15.45 9.12
C LEU A 519 -13.23 -16.82 9.29
N VAL A 520 -13.35 -17.56 8.17
CA VAL A 520 -13.62 -19.00 8.20
C VAL A 520 -12.34 -19.76 8.58
N ASN A 521 -12.50 -20.98 9.11
CA ASN A 521 -11.39 -21.78 9.63
C ASN A 521 -10.31 -22.06 8.58
N GLU A 522 -10.69 -22.16 7.31
CA GLU A 522 -9.77 -22.41 6.19
C GLU A 522 -8.76 -21.27 6.02
N HIS A 523 -9.17 -20.02 6.22
CA HIS A 523 -8.25 -18.88 6.22
C HIS A 523 -7.31 -18.88 7.44
N LEU A 524 -7.80 -19.31 8.61
CA LEU A 524 -6.96 -19.48 9.80
C LEU A 524 -5.90 -20.57 9.57
N ILE A 525 -6.26 -21.69 8.94
CA ILE A 525 -5.28 -22.74 8.57
C ILE A 525 -4.28 -22.21 7.54
N ALA A 526 -4.75 -21.43 6.56
CA ALA A 526 -3.89 -20.86 5.53
C ALA A 526 -2.83 -19.90 6.11
N ILE A 527 -3.14 -19.12 7.16
CA ILE A 527 -2.17 -18.17 7.71
C ILE A 527 -0.97 -18.87 8.37
N ASP A 528 -1.20 -19.99 9.07
CA ASP A 528 -0.11 -20.78 9.66
C ASP A 528 0.75 -21.42 8.56
N ARG A 529 0.11 -22.00 7.53
CA ARG A 529 0.82 -22.56 6.36
C ARG A 529 1.68 -21.50 5.66
N ARG A 530 1.15 -20.28 5.46
CA ARG A 530 1.89 -19.16 4.88
C ARG A 530 3.04 -18.72 5.78
N LEU A 531 2.88 -18.74 7.09
CA LEU A 531 3.97 -18.43 8.01
C LEU A 531 5.14 -19.42 7.86
N GLU A 532 4.86 -20.71 7.70
CA GLU A 532 5.88 -21.72 7.41
C GLU A 532 6.58 -21.46 6.06
N ILE A 533 5.82 -21.13 5.01
CA ILE A 533 6.38 -20.80 3.69
C ILE A 533 7.30 -19.57 3.79
N LEU A 534 6.92 -18.55 4.55
CA LEU A 534 7.75 -17.36 4.78
C LEU A 534 9.07 -17.74 5.46
N PHE A 535 9.05 -18.58 6.50
CA PHE A 535 10.28 -19.10 7.11
C PHE A 535 11.14 -19.89 6.13
N SER A 536 10.53 -20.69 5.25
CA SER A 536 11.25 -21.41 4.20
C SER A 536 11.98 -20.45 3.27
N GLN A 537 11.36 -19.33 2.86
CA GLN A 537 12.04 -18.34 2.02
C GLN A 537 13.19 -17.63 2.75
N ILE A 538 13.01 -17.31 4.03
CA ILE A 538 14.08 -16.72 4.85
C ILE A 538 15.24 -17.71 5.03
N ASP A 539 14.97 -19.00 5.24
CA ASP A 539 15.99 -20.06 5.30
C ASP A 539 16.78 -20.18 4.00
N ILE A 540 16.10 -20.09 2.84
CA ILE A 540 16.75 -20.05 1.52
C ILE A 540 17.67 -18.84 1.41
N CYS A 541 17.20 -17.65 1.77
CA CYS A 541 18.05 -16.45 1.78
C CYS A 541 19.29 -16.61 2.66
N ILE A 542 19.14 -17.15 3.88
CA ILE A 542 20.26 -17.37 4.81
C ILE A 542 21.25 -18.42 4.27
N LYS A 543 20.78 -19.48 3.63
CA LYS A 543 21.65 -20.47 2.98
C LYS A 543 22.46 -19.84 1.83
N THR A 544 21.87 -18.87 1.12
CA THR A 544 22.54 -18.18 0.00
C THR A 544 23.52 -17.11 0.48
N TYR A 545 23.16 -16.29 1.47
CA TYR A 545 23.90 -15.07 1.83
C TYR A 545 24.43 -15.04 3.27
N THR A 546 24.30 -16.13 4.05
CA THR A 546 24.55 -16.22 5.49
C THR A 546 23.57 -15.43 6.35
N VAL A 547 23.59 -15.66 7.67
CA VAL A 547 22.75 -14.90 8.61
C VAL A 547 23.10 -13.42 8.56
N GLN A 548 24.38 -13.08 8.64
CA GLN A 548 24.86 -11.70 8.66
C GLN A 548 24.53 -10.97 7.35
N GLY A 549 24.54 -11.68 6.22
CA GLY A 549 24.20 -11.11 4.92
C GLY A 549 22.70 -10.92 4.67
N VAL A 550 21.83 -11.43 5.56
CA VAL A 550 20.36 -11.30 5.44
C VAL A 550 19.76 -10.48 6.56
N MET A 551 20.16 -10.76 7.81
CA MET A 551 19.54 -10.21 9.01
C MET A 551 20.13 -8.84 9.34
N ILE A 552 19.29 -7.82 9.33
CA ILE A 552 19.63 -6.47 9.78
C ILE A 552 19.12 -6.31 11.22
N ASP A 553 20.05 -6.20 12.16
CA ASP A 553 19.75 -5.96 13.57
C ASP A 553 19.35 -4.49 13.76
N ASP A 554 18.07 -4.26 14.06
CA ASP A 554 17.48 -2.96 14.34
C ASP A 554 17.55 -2.56 15.82
N GLY A 555 18.23 -3.34 16.67
CA GLY A 555 18.42 -3.05 18.10
C GLY A 555 17.21 -3.41 18.98
N ILE A 556 16.18 -4.05 18.41
CA ILE A 556 14.96 -4.44 19.10
C ILE A 556 14.93 -5.96 19.28
N ASP A 557 14.68 -6.40 20.52
CA ASP A 557 14.72 -7.83 20.90
C ASP A 557 13.49 -8.65 20.51
#